data_AF-M0DEL6-F1
#
_entry.id   AF-M0DEL6-F1
#
_cell.length_a   1.000
_cell.length_b   1.000
_cell.length_c   1.000
_cell.angle_alpha   90.00
_cell.angle_beta   90.00
_cell.angle_gamma   90.00
#
_symmetry.space_group_name_H-M   'P 1'
#
loop_
_entity.id
_entity.type
_entity.pdbx_description
1 polymer ?
#
loop_
_entity_poly.entity_id
_entity_poly.type
_entity_poly.pdbx_seq_one_letter_code
_entity_poly.pdbx_strand_id
1 'polypeptide(L)'
;MASTYPDRLSIDEIESTVGSIKTMLKVGAVFAAVGYLLVGAALFFELTEFHPLLESFFSTYADTSLAGGSGGTRDAAVNGALTSIHKWPSTLMWLKLGGVAHVLVGIFVSLAAIVRALSVMPHRLSYEMERAQE
;
A
#
# COMPACT_ATOMS: atom_id res chain seq x y z
N MET A 1 -37.04 -17.69 32.37
CA MET A 1 -36.69 -16.56 31.49
C MET A 1 -35.21 -16.71 31.17
N ALA A 2 -34.84 -16.93 29.91
CA ALA A 2 -33.44 -17.04 29.51
C ALA A 2 -32.79 -15.66 29.72
N SER A 3 -31.75 -15.58 30.56
CA SER A 3 -30.97 -14.35 30.68
C SER A 3 -30.26 -14.11 29.36
N THR A 4 -30.72 -13.13 28.60
CA THR A 4 -30.11 -12.68 27.33
C THR A 4 -28.81 -11.90 27.59
N TYR A 5 -27.99 -12.35 28.54
CA TYR A 5 -26.62 -11.90 28.69
C TYR A 5 -25.74 -12.88 27.92
N PRO A 6 -24.93 -12.43 26.97
CA PRO A 6 -23.96 -13.31 26.34
C PRO A 6 -23.06 -13.90 27.43
N ASP A 7 -22.88 -15.23 27.41
CA ASP A 7 -21.94 -15.91 28.31
C ASP A 7 -20.56 -15.25 28.20
N ARG A 8 -19.91 -15.05 29.34
CA ARG A 8 -18.54 -14.51 29.35
C ARG A 8 -17.63 -15.51 28.64
N LEU A 9 -16.98 -15.06 27.57
CA LEU A 9 -15.92 -15.81 26.90
C LEU A 9 -14.84 -16.20 27.92
N SER A 10 -14.32 -17.41 27.80
CA SER A 10 -13.25 -17.88 28.68
C SER A 10 -11.96 -17.07 28.45
N ILE A 11 -11.13 -16.93 29.49
CA ILE A 11 -9.87 -16.19 29.39
C ILE A 11 -8.95 -16.79 28.31
N ASP A 12 -8.93 -18.11 28.21
CA ASP A 12 -8.12 -18.84 27.21
C ASP A 12 -8.55 -18.51 25.77
N GLU A 13 -9.86 -18.39 25.51
CA GLU A 13 -10.39 -17.98 24.19
C GLU A 13 -10.04 -16.54 23.85
N ILE A 14 -10.07 -15.64 24.83
CA ILE A 14 -9.69 -14.23 24.65
C ILE A 14 -8.19 -14.14 24.33
N GLU A 15 -7.33 -14.84 25.08
CA GLU A 15 -5.88 -14.81 24.90
C GLU A 15 -5.46 -15.40 23.54
N SER A 16 -6.08 -16.51 23.14
CA SER A 16 -5.90 -17.11 21.81
C SER A 16 -6.28 -16.14 20.68
N THR A 17 -7.41 -15.44 20.83
CA THR A 17 -7.89 -14.46 19.84
C THR A 17 -6.92 -13.28 19.73
N VAL A 18 -6.46 -12.72 20.85
CA VAL A 18 -5.49 -11.63 20.88
C VAL A 18 -4.15 -12.06 20.27
N GLY A 19 -3.69 -13.28 20.57
CA GLY A 19 -2.49 -13.88 19.99
C GLY A 19 -2.57 -14.01 18.47
N SER A 20 -3.71 -14.46 17.95
CA SER A 20 -3.99 -14.54 16.51
C SER A 20 -3.99 -13.16 15.85
N ILE A 21 -4.68 -12.17 16.44
CA ILE A 21 -4.71 -10.79 15.95
C ILE A 21 -3.29 -10.19 15.89
N LYS A 22 -2.48 -10.40 16.92
CA LYS A 22 -1.09 -9.92 16.97
C LYS A 22 -0.24 -10.53 15.86
N THR A 23 -0.44 -11.82 15.57
CA THR A 23 0.26 -12.51 14.49
C THR A 23 -0.17 -11.96 13.12
N MET A 24 -1.47 -11.80 12.90
CA MET A 24 -2.02 -11.19 11.69
C MET A 24 -1.47 -9.79 11.46
N LEU A 25 -1.43 -8.93 12.49
CA LEU A 25 -0.88 -7.58 12.39
C LEU A 25 0.61 -7.56 12.05
N LYS A 26 1.41 -8.47 12.62
CA LYS A 26 2.85 -8.59 12.27
C LYS A 26 3.03 -8.96 10.80
N VAL A 27 2.30 -9.96 10.32
CA VAL A 27 2.36 -10.38 8.92
C VAL A 27 1.89 -9.25 8.01
N GLY A 28 0.77 -8.61 8.34
CA GLY A 28 0.26 -7.44 7.61
C GLY A 28 1.26 -6.28 7.55
N ALA A 29 1.99 -6.02 8.63
CA ALA A 29 3.01 -4.98 8.67
C ALA A 29 4.18 -5.28 7.72
N VAL A 30 4.61 -6.55 7.63
CA VAL A 30 5.64 -6.96 6.65
C VAL A 30 5.15 -6.73 5.23
N PHE A 31 3.92 -7.14 4.91
CA PHE A 31 3.34 -6.90 3.58
C PHE A 31 3.20 -5.41 3.25
N ALA A 32 2.76 -4.59 4.21
CA ALA A 32 2.66 -3.15 4.03
C ALA A 32 4.03 -2.52 3.74
N ALA A 33 5.07 -2.92 4.48
CA ALA A 33 6.43 -2.42 4.27
C ALA A 33 6.99 -2.83 2.90
N VAL A 34 6.88 -4.10 2.53
CA VAL A 34 7.33 -4.60 1.23
C VAL A 34 6.57 -3.90 0.10
N GLY A 35 5.24 -3.81 0.19
CA GLY A 35 4.42 -3.13 -0.81
C GLY A 35 4.79 -1.66 -0.97
N TYR A 36 5.01 -0.94 0.14
CA TYR A 36 5.41 0.46 0.09
C TYR A 36 6.81 0.66 -0.52
N LEU A 37 7.76 -0.24 -0.22
CA LEU A 37 9.08 -0.24 -0.84
C LEU A 37 9.03 -0.51 -2.35
N LEU A 38 8.21 -1.46 -2.80
CA LEU A 38 8.05 -1.76 -4.23
C LEU A 38 7.48 -0.56 -4.99
N VAL A 39 6.50 0.13 -4.41
CA VAL A 39 5.95 1.37 -4.97
C VAL A 39 7.01 2.46 -5.03
N GLY A 40 7.79 2.64 -3.95
CA GLY A 40 8.89 3.61 -3.93
C GLY A 40 9.96 3.31 -4.97
N ALA A 41 10.33 2.04 -5.14
CA ALA A 41 11.29 1.60 -6.16
C ALA A 41 10.76 1.85 -7.58
N ALA A 42 9.48 1.59 -7.84
CA ALA A 42 8.87 1.88 -9.13
C ALA A 42 8.92 3.38 -9.48
N LEU A 43 8.58 4.24 -8.51
CA LEU A 43 8.70 5.70 -8.68
C LEU A 43 10.15 6.14 -8.91
N PHE A 44 11.11 5.49 -8.25
CA PHE A 44 12.53 5.78 -8.45
C PHE A 44 12.96 5.46 -9.89
N PHE A 45 12.73 4.23 -10.37
CA PHE A 45 13.07 3.84 -11.75
C PHE A 45 12.36 4.71 -12.79
N GLU A 46 11.13 5.13 -12.49
CA GLU A 46 10.39 6.03 -13.35
C GLU A 46 11.09 7.39 -13.51
N LEU A 47 11.57 7.98 -12.41
CA LEU A 47 12.27 9.26 -12.44
C LEU A 47 13.67 9.16 -13.04
N THR A 48 14.36 8.03 -12.84
CA THR A 48 15.77 7.89 -13.27
C THR A 48 15.94 7.25 -14.64
N GLU A 49 14.97 6.50 -15.15
CA GLU A 49 15.06 5.81 -16.44
C GLU A 49 13.97 6.25 -17.41
N PHE A 50 12.70 6.22 -17.00
CA PHE A 50 11.58 6.50 -17.91
C PHE A 50 11.52 7.98 -18.36
N HIS A 51 11.65 8.93 -17.43
CA HIS A 51 11.63 10.35 -17.77
C HIS A 51 12.79 10.75 -18.71
N PRO A 52 14.05 10.35 -18.45
CA PRO A 52 15.14 10.57 -19.39
C PRO A 52 14.91 9.93 -20.77
N LEU A 53 14.31 8.74 -20.83
CA LEU A 53 13.96 8.10 -22.10
C LEU A 53 12.95 8.92 -22.91
N LEU A 54 11.92 9.48 -22.25
CA LEU A 54 10.96 10.38 -22.89
C LEU A 54 11.62 11.68 -23.37
N GLU A 55 12.45 12.30 -22.54
CA GLU A 55 13.12 13.54 -22.87
C GLU A 55 14.09 13.37 -24.04
N SER A 56 14.86 12.27 -24.03
CA SER A 56 15.72 11.90 -25.15
C SER A 56 14.92 11.65 -26.43
N PHE A 57 13.76 11.00 -26.33
CA PHE A 57 12.89 10.76 -27.48
C PHE A 57 12.35 12.06 -28.07
N PHE A 58 11.80 12.95 -27.25
CA PHE A 58 11.23 14.21 -27.75
C PHE A 58 12.29 15.20 -28.25
N SER A 59 13.50 15.18 -27.68
CA SER A 59 14.61 15.99 -28.19
C SER A 59 15.17 15.45 -29.51
N THR A 60 15.17 14.13 -29.71
CA THR A 60 15.71 13.49 -30.93
C THR A 60 14.68 13.44 -32.06
N TYR A 61 13.40 13.22 -31.74
CA TYR A 61 12.31 13.01 -32.70
C TYR A 61 11.16 13.98 -32.48
N ALA A 62 11.46 15.29 -32.52
CA ALA A 62 10.52 16.36 -32.20
C ALA A 62 9.19 16.32 -33.01
N ASP A 63 9.23 15.82 -34.24
CA ASP A 63 8.07 15.72 -35.13
C ASP A 63 7.29 14.40 -34.98
N THR A 64 7.62 13.58 -33.98
CA THR A 64 6.99 12.27 -33.73
C THR A 64 6.31 12.21 -32.37
N SER A 65 5.03 11.82 -32.36
CA SER A 65 4.23 11.57 -31.17
C SER A 65 4.48 10.18 -30.58
N LEU A 66 4.29 10.05 -29.26
CA LEU A 66 4.30 8.77 -28.54
C LEU A 66 3.22 7.79 -28.99
N ALA A 67 2.12 8.30 -29.58
CA ALA A 67 1.08 7.48 -30.20
C ALA A 67 1.51 6.94 -31.58
N GLY A 68 2.70 7.31 -32.05
CA GLY A 68 3.29 6.81 -33.28
C GLY A 68 2.95 7.61 -34.54
N GLY A 69 2.27 8.75 -34.42
CA GLY A 69 2.09 9.69 -35.52
C GLY A 69 3.34 10.53 -35.74
N SER A 70 3.76 10.72 -36.99
CA SER A 70 4.92 11.54 -37.36
C SER A 70 4.60 12.41 -38.57
N GLY A 71 5.27 13.57 -38.69
CA GLY A 71 5.17 14.46 -39.86
C GLY A 71 5.71 13.88 -41.17
N GLY A 72 6.24 12.65 -41.16
CA GLY A 72 6.81 11.95 -42.31
C GLY A 72 6.94 10.42 -42.09
N THR A 73 7.67 9.72 -42.96
CA THR A 73 7.92 8.27 -42.83
C THR A 73 8.77 7.92 -41.61
N ARG A 74 8.33 6.95 -40.80
CA ARG A 74 9.07 6.46 -39.63
C ARG A 74 10.18 5.50 -40.06
N ASP A 75 11.38 5.73 -39.57
CA ASP A 75 12.50 4.82 -39.73
C ASP A 75 12.54 3.76 -38.61
N ALA A 76 13.47 2.82 -38.74
CA ALA A 76 13.65 1.74 -37.76
C ALA A 76 14.10 2.26 -36.38
N ALA A 77 14.81 3.39 -36.34
CA ALA A 77 15.33 3.98 -35.10
C ALA A 77 14.20 4.57 -34.24
N VAL A 78 13.27 5.30 -34.86
CA VAL A 78 12.05 5.80 -34.21
C VAL A 78 11.23 4.65 -33.64
N ASN A 79 11.06 3.57 -34.41
CA ASN A 79 10.29 2.39 -33.97
C ASN A 79 10.94 1.67 -32.79
N GLY A 80 12.27 1.54 -32.80
CA GLY A 80 13.03 0.98 -31.67
C GLY A 80 12.89 1.82 -30.40
N ALA A 81 12.93 3.15 -30.54
CA ALA A 81 12.75 4.07 -29.42
C ALA A 81 11.31 4.02 -28.85
N LEU A 82 10.27 4.07 -29.69
CA LEU A 82 8.88 3.92 -29.25
C LEU A 82 8.64 2.57 -28.56
N THR A 83 9.20 1.49 -29.11
CA THR A 83 9.08 0.15 -28.50
C THR A 83 9.71 0.12 -27.11
N SER A 84 10.84 0.82 -26.92
CA SER A 84 11.52 0.89 -25.62
C SER A 84 10.69 1.68 -24.61
N ILE A 85 10.07 2.78 -25.03
CA ILE A 85 9.17 3.58 -24.18
C ILE A 85 7.90 2.80 -23.82
N HIS A 86 7.29 2.09 -24.76
CA HIS A 86 6.05 1.34 -24.52
C HIS A 86 6.22 0.09 -23.65
N LYS A 87 7.46 -0.37 -23.42
CA LYS A 87 7.74 -1.40 -22.42
C LYS A 87 7.55 -0.90 -20.99
N TRP A 88 7.57 0.41 -20.78
CA TRP A 88 7.35 1.00 -19.46
C TRP A 88 5.86 1.08 -19.14
N PRO A 89 5.43 0.57 -17.98
CA PRO A 89 4.06 0.75 -17.52
C PRO A 89 3.78 2.24 -17.26
N SER A 90 2.59 2.72 -17.56
CA SER A 90 2.32 4.16 -17.64
C SER A 90 2.48 4.90 -16.30
N THR A 91 3.17 6.04 -16.32
CA THR A 91 3.34 6.99 -15.20
C THR A 91 2.05 7.31 -14.47
N LEU A 92 0.98 7.52 -15.23
CA LEU A 92 -0.34 7.86 -14.67
C LEU A 92 -0.94 6.68 -13.89
N MET A 93 -0.61 5.44 -14.26
CA MET A 93 -0.97 4.25 -13.49
C MET A 93 -0.16 4.18 -12.20
N TRP A 94 1.16 4.39 -12.25
CA TRP A 94 2.03 4.32 -11.07
C TRP A 94 1.77 5.43 -10.06
N LEU A 95 1.57 6.67 -10.48
CA LEU A 95 1.17 7.76 -9.59
C LEU A 95 -0.16 7.49 -8.90
N LYS A 96 -1.13 6.94 -9.64
CA LYS A 96 -2.40 6.50 -9.04
C LYS A 96 -2.18 5.35 -8.07
N LEU A 97 -1.36 4.36 -8.44
CA LEU A 97 -1.07 3.20 -7.59
C LEU A 97 -0.29 3.59 -6.34
N GLY A 98 0.63 4.56 -6.43
CA GLY A 98 1.41 5.07 -5.31
C GLY A 98 0.57 5.86 -4.33
N GLY A 99 -0.34 6.72 -4.84
CA GLY A 99 -1.35 7.38 -4.01
C GLY A 99 -2.25 6.38 -3.28
N VAL A 100 -2.77 5.38 -3.99
CA VAL A 100 -3.59 4.30 -3.41
C VAL A 100 -2.78 3.51 -2.37
N ALA A 101 -1.53 3.16 -2.66
CA ALA A 101 -0.68 2.43 -1.72
C ALA A 101 -0.47 3.22 -0.42
N HIS A 102 -0.22 4.53 -0.51
CA HIS A 102 -0.07 5.37 0.67
C HIS A 102 -1.35 5.42 1.52
N VAL A 103 -2.52 5.54 0.87
CA VAL A 103 -3.82 5.51 1.55
C VAL A 103 -4.05 4.15 2.24
N LEU A 104 -3.77 3.03 1.55
CA LEU A 104 -3.93 1.70 2.12
C LEU A 104 -3.00 1.46 3.32
N VAL A 105 -1.76 1.94 3.26
CA VAL A 105 -0.83 1.90 4.40
C VAL A 105 -1.36 2.74 5.56
N GLY A 106 -1.88 3.94 5.30
CA GLY A 106 -2.50 4.79 6.32
C GLY A 106 -3.70 4.12 6.99
N ILE A 107 -4.56 3.45 6.22
CA ILE A 107 -5.68 2.67 6.73
C ILE A 107 -5.18 1.53 7.62
N PHE A 108 -4.18 0.77 7.18
CA PHE A 108 -3.60 -0.32 7.97
C PHE A 108 -3.06 0.17 9.32
N VAL A 109 -2.28 1.27 9.32
CA VAL A 109 -1.74 1.87 10.55
C VAL A 109 -2.86 2.33 11.48
N SER A 110 -3.91 2.97 10.93
CA SER A 110 -5.06 3.43 11.70
C SER A 110 -5.80 2.27 12.35
N LEU A 111 -6.06 1.19 11.60
CA LEU A 111 -6.69 -0.01 12.13
C LEU A 111 -5.83 -0.69 13.20
N ALA A 112 -4.52 -0.77 13.00
CA ALA A 112 -3.60 -1.31 14.00
C ALA A 112 -3.61 -0.49 15.30
N ALA A 113 -3.68 0.84 15.20
CA ALA A 113 -3.80 1.73 16.36
C ALA A 113 -5.13 1.52 17.10
N ILE A 114 -6.25 1.39 16.38
CA ILE A 114 -7.56 1.09 16.96
C ILE A 114 -7.55 -0.25 17.69
N VAL A 115 -7.03 -1.31 17.06
CA VAL A 115 -6.91 -2.64 17.68
C VAL A 115 -6.07 -2.56 18.96
N ARG A 116 -4.97 -1.82 18.94
CA ARG A 116 -4.12 -1.59 20.12
C ARG A 116 -4.86 -0.85 21.23
N ALA A 117 -5.65 0.17 20.89
CA ALA A 117 -6.44 0.91 21.88
C ALA A 117 -7.50 0.01 22.54
N LEU A 118 -8.23 -0.77 21.74
CA LEU A 118 -9.27 -1.68 22.21
C LEU A 118 -8.71 -2.81 23.08
N SER A 119 -7.50 -3.30 22.80
CA SER A 119 -6.88 -4.38 23.59
C SER A 119 -6.36 -3.93 24.96
N VAL A 120 -6.20 -2.63 25.23
CA VAL A 120 -5.82 -2.10 26.56
C VAL A 120 -7.04 -1.88 27.47
N MET A 121 -8.23 -1.70 26.90
CA MET A 121 -9.47 -1.40 27.64
C MET A 121 -9.86 -2.45 28.70
N PRO A 122 -9.74 -3.78 28.46
CA PRO A 122 -10.10 -4.79 29.46
C PRO A 122 -9.29 -4.68 30.74
N HIS A 123 -7.97 -4.39 30.63
CA HIS A 123 -7.08 -4.23 31.78
C HIS A 123 -7.39 -2.97 32.60
N ARG A 124 -7.86 -1.90 31.94
CA ARG A 124 -8.27 -0.67 32.65
C ARG A 124 -9.57 -0.90 33.42
N LEU A 125 -10.53 -1.59 32.80
CA LEU A 125 -11.80 -1.94 33.45
C LEU A 125 -11.61 -2.90 34.63
N SER A 126 -10.74 -3.91 34.50
CA SER A 126 -10.46 -4.82 35.62
C SER A 126 -9.85 -4.08 36.82
N TYR A 127 -8.91 -3.16 36.56
CA TYR A 127 -8.28 -2.36 37.61
C TYR A 127 -9.27 -1.41 38.30
N GLU A 128 -10.17 -0.77 37.55
CA GLU A 128 -11.21 0.10 38.13
C GLU A 128 -12.25 -0.67 38.94
N MET A 129 -12.60 -1.90 38.53
CA MET A 129 -13.52 -2.77 39.28
C MET A 129 -12.92 -3.24 40.61
N GLU A 130 -11.63 -3.62 40.63
CA GLU A 130 -10.93 -4.06 41.83
C GLU A 130 -10.81 -2.93 42.85
N ARG A 131 -10.53 -1.71 42.38
CA ARG A 131 -10.46 -0.50 43.21
C ARG A 131 -11.82 -0.04 43.77
N ALA A 132 -12.93 -0.40 43.13
CA ALA A 132 -14.27 -0.06 43.58
C ALA A 132 -14.82 -1.07 44.61
N GLN A 133 -14.14 -2.19 44.83
CA GLN A 133 -14.48 -3.19 45.84
C GLN A 133 -13.73 -3.03 47.16
N GLU A 134 -12.67 -2.20 47.20
CA GLU A 134 -12.00 -1.72 48.43
C GLU A 134 -12.72 -0.51 49.04
#